data_AF-A0A2E5E1E6-F1
#
_entry.id   AF-A0A2E5E1E6-F1
#
_cell.length_a   1.000
_cell.length_b   1.000
_cell.length_c   1.000
_cell.angle_alpha   90.00
_cell.angle_beta   90.00
_cell.angle_gamma   90.00
#
_symmetry.space_group_name_H-M   'P 1'
#
loop_
_entity.id
_entity.type
_entity.pdbx_description
1 polymer ?
#
loop_
_entity_poly.entity_id
_entity_poly.type
_entity_poly.pdbx_seq_one_letter_code
_entity_poly.pdbx_strand_id
1 'polypeptide(L)'
;MRSLSVGSGNMPAMLRCSVRLSAVLPVLLVTLLAQPALGQNDFRLDDSDNWQAVGGVDPNSPAGALARARELLAEGQADTAYNMVVRWLERNGETTLTPDAYLLKGDALVAMGDYYEALYDYEYVIRRYPASPTFTLALARELEIASLYANGMRRKIFGLRIGSGVDEAEEIFIRIQERSPGSQLAEQAGIELADMYFRQRRMELAADMYAIFIEKYPRSPFVEKSQRRLIYANIATFKGPQFDIVGLREAKRELQDLIAMRPAEAERIGAQALINRITESEATKILTTAQWYNRVGDPIAAEFYIRNLVERFPRSAATVRALQQIPGILEQLPLTVLQSAPDYELLRQSILFRDRNTASAEDGTDGTYYDEFGQPIENPMPTPSQPSEQPMQSGEEPIPGERAAEEMVEQRRALSQPTLLPAGEPVPPNASDVPAPPEEMEP
;
A
#
# COMPACT_ATOMS: atom_id res chain seq x y z
N MET A 1 0.77 -70.74 20.31
CA MET A 1 1.91 -71.30 21.06
C MET A 1 2.87 -70.15 21.34
N ARG A 2 2.97 -69.71 22.61
CA ARG A 2 4.17 -69.84 23.51
C ARG A 2 5.42 -69.16 22.90
N SER A 3 6.17 -68.26 23.55
CA SER A 3 6.41 -68.02 24.98
C SER A 3 7.26 -66.75 25.19
N LEU A 4 7.13 -66.15 26.37
CA LEU A 4 8.02 -65.16 27.00
C LEU A 4 9.29 -65.82 27.60
N SER A 5 10.38 -65.05 27.79
CA SER A 5 11.40 -65.08 28.90
C SER A 5 12.68 -64.38 28.39
N VAL A 6 13.18 -63.24 28.88
CA VAL A 6 13.74 -62.84 30.20
C VAL A 6 14.97 -63.63 30.65
N GLY A 7 16.04 -62.91 31.03
CA GLY A 7 17.19 -63.36 31.83
C GLY A 7 18.43 -62.47 31.62
N SER A 8 18.69 -61.49 32.50
CA SER A 8 19.72 -61.50 33.58
C SER A 8 21.17 -61.32 33.07
N GLY A 9 22.08 -60.53 33.63
CA GLY A 9 22.12 -59.78 34.88
C GLY A 9 23.59 -59.39 35.20
N ASN A 10 23.74 -58.36 36.02
CA ASN A 10 24.79 -58.05 37.01
C ASN A 10 26.29 -58.33 36.71
N MET A 11 27.06 -57.22 36.73
CA MET A 11 28.11 -56.84 37.72
C MET A 11 29.05 -57.94 38.27
N PRO A 12 30.35 -57.68 38.60
CA PRO A 12 30.70 -56.78 39.73
C PRO A 12 32.12 -56.12 39.70
N ALA A 13 32.28 -54.96 40.36
CA ALA A 13 32.91 -54.72 41.68
C ALA A 13 34.39 -54.30 41.62
N MET A 14 34.68 -53.05 42.01
CA MET A 14 35.05 -52.58 43.36
C MET A 14 36.54 -52.90 43.67
N LEU A 15 37.36 -52.11 44.37
CA LEU A 15 37.36 -51.53 45.74
C LEU A 15 38.69 -50.71 45.80
N ARG A 16 39.02 -49.74 46.66
CA ARG A 16 38.45 -49.06 47.83
C ARG A 16 39.46 -47.97 48.27
N CYS A 17 39.00 -47.14 49.21
CA CYS A 17 39.71 -46.42 50.29
C CYS A 17 39.86 -44.90 50.09
N SER A 18 39.62 -44.03 51.07
CA SER A 18 38.76 -44.02 52.27
C SER A 18 38.98 -42.67 52.98
N VAL A 19 37.88 -41.93 53.19
CA VAL A 19 37.49 -41.09 54.35
C VAL A 19 38.49 -40.09 54.97
N ARG A 20 38.12 -38.79 54.99
CA ARG A 20 37.71 -37.93 56.16
C ARG A 20 37.69 -36.45 55.73
N LEU A 21 36.52 -35.81 55.67
CA LEU A 21 35.78 -35.06 56.71
C LEU A 21 36.28 -33.62 56.94
N SER A 22 35.35 -32.68 56.74
CA SER A 22 35.28 -31.33 57.32
C SER A 22 36.12 -30.20 56.68
N ALA A 23 35.45 -29.31 55.94
CA ALA A 23 35.42 -27.87 56.25
C ALA A 23 34.39 -27.16 55.35
N VAL A 24 33.38 -26.59 56.00
CA VAL A 24 32.40 -25.65 55.46
C VAL A 24 33.10 -24.32 55.17
N LEU A 25 32.94 -23.73 53.98
CA LEU A 25 33.09 -22.28 53.72
C LEU A 25 32.39 -21.94 52.37
N PRO A 26 31.82 -20.74 52.19
CA PRO A 26 30.48 -20.58 51.64
C PRO A 26 30.47 -20.27 50.15
N VAL A 27 29.35 -20.61 49.53
CA VAL A 27 28.92 -20.13 48.22
C VAL A 27 28.82 -18.60 48.30
N LEU A 28 29.79 -17.89 47.71
CA LEU A 28 29.69 -16.47 47.44
C LEU A 28 28.71 -16.28 46.28
N LEU A 29 27.43 -16.18 46.63
CA LEU A 29 26.37 -15.73 45.74
C LEU A 29 26.68 -14.28 45.35
N VAL A 30 27.32 -14.08 44.20
CA VAL A 30 27.46 -12.75 43.59
C VAL A 30 26.07 -12.33 43.12
N THR A 31 25.30 -11.72 44.03
CA THR A 31 24.17 -10.90 43.67
C THR A 31 24.70 -9.74 42.85
N LEU A 32 24.52 -9.82 41.54
CA LEU A 32 24.68 -8.70 40.63
C LEU A 32 23.60 -7.68 41.02
N LEU A 33 23.95 -6.79 41.95
CA LEU A 33 23.21 -5.56 42.17
C LEU A 33 23.27 -4.82 40.85
N ALA A 34 22.16 -4.82 40.11
CA ALA A 34 21.91 -3.80 39.12
C ALA A 34 21.93 -2.47 39.88
N GLN A 35 23.10 -1.81 39.89
CA GLN A 35 23.17 -0.45 40.37
C GLN A 35 22.28 0.37 39.42
N PRO A 36 21.42 1.27 39.95
CA PRO A 36 20.79 2.24 39.10
C PRO A 36 21.93 2.97 38.40
N ALA A 37 21.90 3.01 37.07
CA ALA A 37 22.79 3.86 36.31
C ALA A 37 22.49 5.31 36.73
N LEU A 38 23.24 5.81 37.71
CA LEU A 38 23.21 7.22 38.09
C LEU A 38 23.61 8.01 36.84
N GLY A 39 22.84 9.07 36.59
CA GLY A 39 22.80 9.83 35.34
C GLY A 39 24.13 9.99 34.62
N GLN A 40 24.07 9.90 33.31
CA GLN A 40 25.18 10.19 32.42
C GLN A 40 25.62 11.64 32.64
N ASN A 41 26.71 11.83 33.40
CA ASN A 41 27.32 13.14 33.56
C ASN A 41 27.93 13.52 32.21
N ASP A 42 27.39 14.54 31.56
CA ASP A 42 28.02 15.13 30.39
C ASP A 42 29.31 15.81 30.86
N PHE A 43 30.44 15.46 30.25
CA PHE A 43 31.71 16.13 30.51
C PHE A 43 32.03 17.03 29.32
N ARG A 44 32.38 18.28 29.59
CA ARG A 44 32.90 19.22 28.59
C ARG A 44 34.35 19.56 28.90
N LEU A 45 35.14 19.66 27.85
CA LEU A 45 36.53 20.09 27.91
C LEU A 45 36.55 21.62 28.05
N ASP A 46 37.22 22.13 29.07
CA ASP A 46 37.42 23.58 29.22
C ASP A 46 38.58 24.10 28.35
N ASP A 47 38.74 25.41 28.26
CA ASP A 47 39.81 26.08 27.49
C ASP A 47 41.22 25.74 28.02
N SER A 48 41.32 25.03 29.15
CA SER A 48 42.55 24.56 29.77
C SER A 48 42.72 23.03 29.67
N ASP A 49 41.99 22.38 28.76
CA ASP A 49 42.08 20.95 28.42
C ASP A 49 41.68 20.01 29.59
N ASN A 50 40.89 20.50 30.55
CA ASN A 50 40.38 19.69 31.66
C ASN A 50 38.93 19.27 31.44
N TRP A 51 38.62 18.02 31.79
CA TRP A 51 37.25 17.52 31.84
C TRP A 51 36.51 18.12 33.03
N GLN A 52 35.55 18.99 32.76
CA GLN A 52 34.59 19.45 33.76
C GLN A 52 33.27 18.71 33.57
N ALA A 53 32.75 18.12 34.65
CA ALA A 53 31.37 17.66 34.66
C ALA A 53 30.47 18.88 34.43
N VAL A 54 29.71 18.88 33.35
CA VAL A 54 28.63 19.84 33.15
C VAL A 54 27.69 19.64 34.33
N GLY A 55 27.59 20.66 35.19
CA GLY A 55 26.70 20.60 36.34
C GLY A 55 25.31 20.17 35.87
N GLY A 56 24.77 19.10 36.48
CA GLY A 56 23.44 18.61 36.16
C GLY A 56 22.41 19.74 36.20
N VAL A 57 21.36 19.63 35.39
CA VAL A 57 20.29 20.63 35.34
C VAL A 57 19.79 20.89 36.77
N ASP A 58 19.77 22.14 37.22
CA ASP A 58 19.28 22.50 38.56
C ASP A 58 17.87 21.93 38.76
N PRO A 59 17.66 21.00 39.71
CA PRO A 59 16.37 20.34 39.91
C PRO A 59 15.21 21.31 40.20
N ASN A 60 15.51 22.49 40.74
CA ASN A 60 14.51 23.51 41.06
C ASN A 60 14.23 24.46 39.89
N SER A 61 15.01 24.39 38.81
CA SER A 61 14.80 25.19 37.61
C SER A 61 13.63 24.67 36.76
N PRO A 62 13.05 25.49 35.87
CA PRO A 62 12.05 25.02 34.91
C PRO A 62 12.54 23.84 34.07
N ALA A 63 13.81 23.84 33.66
CA ALA A 63 14.41 22.74 32.92
C ALA A 63 14.54 21.46 33.78
N GLY A 64 14.92 21.60 35.05
CA GLY A 64 15.02 20.48 36.00
C GLY A 64 13.66 19.85 36.29
N ALA A 65 12.61 20.65 36.38
CA ALA A 65 11.24 20.16 36.53
C ALA A 65 10.78 19.31 35.33
N LEU A 66 11.12 19.71 34.09
CA LEU A 66 10.83 18.89 32.90
C LEU A 66 11.70 17.64 32.83
N ALA A 67 12.98 17.72 33.27
CA ALA A 67 13.84 16.55 33.39
C ALA A 67 13.24 15.52 34.37
N ARG A 68 12.75 15.95 35.54
CA ARG A 68 12.06 15.06 36.48
C ARG A 68 10.78 14.46 35.90
N ALA A 69 10.02 15.21 35.11
CA ALA A 69 8.84 14.66 34.44
C ALA A 69 9.19 13.58 33.40
N ARG A 70 10.33 13.69 32.70
CA ARG A 70 10.85 12.62 31.82
C ARG A 70 11.24 11.38 32.61
N GLU A 71 11.88 11.54 33.76
CA GLU A 71 12.20 10.42 34.66
C GLU A 71 10.93 9.71 35.14
N LEU A 72 9.92 10.46 35.57
CA LEU A 72 8.62 9.89 35.97
C LEU A 72 7.97 9.08 34.85
N LEU A 73 8.07 9.53 33.59
CA LEU A 73 7.60 8.74 32.44
C LEU A 73 8.41 7.46 32.24
N ALA A 74 9.73 7.53 32.36
CA ALA A 74 10.59 6.35 32.28
C ALA A 74 10.30 5.34 33.42
N GLU A 75 9.89 5.83 34.59
CA GLU A 75 9.44 5.02 35.73
C GLU A 75 8.01 4.44 35.55
N GLY A 76 7.32 4.75 34.44
CA GLY A 76 5.95 4.33 34.17
C GLY A 76 4.87 5.13 34.91
N GLN A 77 5.25 6.23 35.57
CA GLN A 77 4.35 7.11 36.32
C GLN A 77 3.76 8.21 35.42
N ALA A 78 3.08 7.81 34.35
CA ALA A 78 2.60 8.72 33.30
C ALA A 78 1.60 9.76 33.82
N ASP A 79 0.64 9.38 34.67
CA ASP A 79 -0.31 10.31 35.29
C ASP A 79 0.40 11.41 36.10
N THR A 80 1.41 11.03 36.89
CA THR A 80 2.18 11.96 37.72
C THR A 80 2.99 12.92 36.85
N ALA A 81 3.63 12.40 35.80
CA ALA A 81 4.38 13.21 34.84
C ALA A 81 3.46 14.21 34.12
N TYR A 82 2.31 13.75 33.61
CA TYR A 82 1.30 14.60 32.97
C TYR A 82 0.88 15.77 33.88
N ASN A 83 0.46 15.48 35.11
CA ASN A 83 0.05 16.49 36.08
C ASN A 83 1.20 17.43 36.49
N MET A 84 2.44 16.97 36.46
CA MET A 84 3.62 17.79 36.72
C MET A 84 3.86 18.78 35.57
N VAL A 85 3.76 18.30 34.32
CA VAL A 85 3.97 19.12 33.11
C VAL A 85 2.84 20.12 32.91
N VAL A 86 1.58 19.76 33.16
CA VAL A 86 0.45 20.71 33.12
C VAL A 86 0.69 21.87 34.09
N ARG A 87 1.02 21.57 35.35
CA ARG A 87 1.37 22.61 36.34
C ARG A 87 2.62 23.39 35.97
N TRP A 88 3.52 22.82 35.19
CA TRP A 88 4.69 23.53 34.69
C TRP A 88 4.28 24.55 33.62
N LEU A 89 3.42 24.15 32.66
CA LEU A 89 2.90 25.02 31.60
C LEU A 89 2.10 26.20 32.18
N GLU A 90 1.25 25.93 33.18
CA GLU A 90 0.46 26.97 33.88
C GLU A 90 1.33 28.02 34.58
N ARG A 91 2.48 27.61 35.15
CA ARG A 91 3.34 28.48 35.96
C ARG A 91 4.38 29.26 35.16
N ASN A 92 4.89 28.68 34.07
CA ASN A 92 6.03 29.26 33.35
C ASN A 92 5.63 30.04 32.09
N GLY A 93 4.40 29.90 31.58
CA GLY A 93 3.97 30.57 30.34
C GLY A 93 4.79 30.16 29.11
N GLU A 94 4.72 30.95 28.03
CA GLU A 94 5.53 30.72 26.83
C GLU A 94 7.02 31.05 27.08
N THR A 95 7.83 30.00 27.14
CA THR A 95 9.31 30.02 27.20
C THR A 95 9.94 29.21 26.05
N THR A 96 11.27 29.22 25.95
CA THR A 96 12.01 28.37 24.98
C THR A 96 11.83 26.87 25.22
N LEU A 97 11.43 26.46 26.42
CA LEU A 97 11.18 25.06 26.81
C LEU A 97 9.71 24.63 26.62
N THR A 98 8.84 25.54 26.19
CA THR A 98 7.42 25.24 25.95
C THR A 98 7.20 24.10 24.97
N PRO A 99 7.92 24.02 23.83
CA PRO A 99 7.77 22.91 22.89
C PRO A 99 8.11 21.57 23.53
N ASP A 100 9.18 21.52 24.35
CA ASP A 100 9.57 20.32 25.10
C ASP A 100 8.49 19.90 26.11
N ALA A 101 7.86 20.87 26.78
CA ALA A 101 6.80 20.60 27.74
C ALA A 101 5.54 20.03 27.05
N TYR A 102 5.11 20.59 25.92
CA TYR A 102 3.98 20.04 25.16
C TYR A 102 4.28 18.64 24.61
N LEU A 103 5.48 18.43 24.06
CA LEU A 103 5.93 17.11 23.64
C LEU A 103 5.85 16.11 24.80
N LEU A 104 6.36 16.47 25.97
CA LEU A 104 6.38 15.61 27.15
C LEU A 104 4.98 15.32 27.71
N LYS A 105 4.08 16.30 27.62
CA LYS A 105 2.67 16.14 27.96
C LYS A 105 1.99 15.13 27.02
N GLY A 106 2.25 15.25 25.72
CA GLY A 106 1.80 14.28 24.71
C GLY A 106 2.35 12.88 24.96
N ASP A 107 3.64 12.75 25.25
CA ASP A 107 4.28 11.47 25.56
C ASP A 107 3.65 10.81 26.81
N ALA A 108 3.26 11.60 27.81
CA ALA A 108 2.52 11.10 28.96
C ALA A 108 1.13 10.58 28.58
N LEU A 109 0.40 11.28 27.71
CA LEU A 109 -0.90 10.83 27.21
C LEU A 109 -0.78 9.53 26.40
N VAL A 110 0.25 9.41 25.55
CA VAL A 110 0.56 8.17 24.83
C VAL A 110 0.79 7.01 25.80
N ALA A 111 1.56 7.24 26.87
CA ALA A 111 1.81 6.21 27.89
C ALA A 111 0.53 5.79 28.65
N MET A 112 -0.48 6.67 28.74
CA MET A 112 -1.81 6.37 29.31
C MET A 112 -2.80 5.78 28.28
N GLY A 113 -2.37 5.66 27.01
CA GLY A 113 -3.18 5.17 25.90
C GLY A 113 -4.21 6.18 25.37
N ASP A 114 -4.05 7.46 25.72
CA ASP A 114 -4.89 8.59 25.30
C ASP A 114 -4.30 9.23 24.03
N TYR A 115 -4.23 8.42 22.96
CA TYR A 115 -3.55 8.79 21.71
C TYR A 115 -4.21 9.99 21.01
N TYR A 116 -5.54 10.08 21.04
CA TYR A 116 -6.27 11.16 20.39
C TYR A 116 -5.95 12.51 21.04
N GLU A 117 -5.93 12.53 22.37
CA GLU A 117 -5.56 13.69 23.18
C GLU A 117 -4.09 14.07 22.94
N ALA A 118 -3.19 13.08 22.86
CA ALA A 118 -1.77 13.31 22.60
C ALA A 118 -1.51 14.03 21.28
N LEU A 119 -2.29 13.71 20.23
CA LEU A 119 -2.16 14.36 18.92
C LEU A 119 -2.36 15.87 18.99
N TYR A 120 -3.24 16.39 19.86
CA TYR A 120 -3.40 17.84 20.00
C TYR A 120 -2.14 18.52 20.54
N ASP A 121 -1.44 17.89 21.48
CA ASP A 121 -0.23 18.44 22.06
C ASP A 121 0.94 18.40 21.05
N TYR A 122 1.06 17.32 20.26
CA TYR A 122 2.04 17.25 19.17
C TYR A 122 1.74 18.24 18.04
N GLU A 123 0.48 18.33 17.61
CA GLU A 123 0.03 19.28 16.59
C GLU A 123 0.28 20.73 17.06
N TYR A 124 0.12 21.01 18.35
CA TYR A 124 0.45 22.31 18.93
C TYR A 124 1.94 22.65 18.75
N VAL A 125 2.83 21.70 19.04
CA VAL A 125 4.28 21.86 18.81
C VAL A 125 4.57 22.15 17.33
N ILE A 126 4.00 21.33 16.44
CA ILE A 126 4.24 21.39 15.00
C ILE A 126 3.77 22.74 14.40
N ARG A 127 2.57 23.20 14.79
CA ARG A 127 2.00 24.45 14.28
C ARG A 127 2.65 25.69 14.87
N ARG A 128 2.87 25.70 16.19
CA ARG A 128 3.27 26.92 16.91
C ARG A 128 4.78 27.12 16.94
N TYR A 129 5.55 26.03 16.87
CA TYR A 129 7.01 26.06 17.00
C TYR A 129 7.73 25.29 15.88
N PRO A 130 7.51 25.64 14.59
CA PRO A 130 8.12 24.93 13.46
C PRO A 130 9.64 25.00 13.41
N ALA A 131 10.25 26.02 14.03
CA ALA A 131 11.71 26.17 14.13
C ALA A 131 12.32 25.47 15.37
N SER A 132 11.51 24.83 16.21
CA SER A 132 12.00 24.16 17.42
C SER A 132 12.72 22.84 17.10
N PRO A 133 13.74 22.45 17.88
CA PRO A 133 14.36 21.13 17.76
C PRO A 133 13.37 19.97 17.97
N THR A 134 12.28 20.21 18.69
CA THR A 134 11.21 19.23 18.96
C THR A 134 10.27 19.00 17.79
N PHE A 135 10.28 19.86 16.76
CA PHE A 135 9.36 19.77 15.62
C PHE A 135 9.38 18.39 14.95
N THR A 136 10.58 17.91 14.60
CA THR A 136 10.75 16.61 13.93
C THR A 136 10.35 15.45 14.84
N LEU A 137 10.61 15.56 16.14
CA LEU A 137 10.22 14.52 17.10
C LEU A 137 8.70 14.48 17.30
N ALA A 138 8.02 15.63 17.33
CA ALA A 138 6.56 15.68 17.37
C ALA A 138 5.93 15.04 16.12
N LEU A 139 6.46 15.31 14.92
CA LEU A 139 6.01 14.64 13.69
C LEU A 139 6.22 13.11 13.74
N ALA A 140 7.35 12.66 14.30
CA ALA A 140 7.60 11.24 14.48
C ALA A 140 6.60 10.59 15.44
N ARG A 141 6.18 11.30 16.50
CA ARG A 141 5.14 10.83 17.43
C ARG A 141 3.76 10.78 16.77
N GLU A 142 3.39 11.78 15.96
CA GLU A 142 2.16 11.72 15.16
C GLU A 142 2.17 10.52 14.21
N LEU A 143 3.31 10.24 13.56
CA LEU A 143 3.46 9.08 12.68
C LEU A 143 3.23 7.77 13.43
N GLU A 144 3.83 7.60 14.61
CA GLU A 144 3.64 6.40 15.45
C GLU A 144 2.17 6.19 15.81
N ILE A 145 1.45 7.24 16.19
CA ILE A 145 0.01 7.17 16.50
C ILE A 145 -0.81 6.85 15.25
N ALA A 146 -0.54 7.51 14.12
CA ALA A 146 -1.20 7.23 12.84
C ALA A 146 -1.00 5.78 12.42
N SER A 147 0.21 5.23 12.60
CA SER A 147 0.54 3.83 12.35
C SER A 147 -0.35 2.90 13.19
N LEU A 148 -0.51 3.19 14.50
CA LEU A 148 -1.37 2.40 15.38
C LEU A 148 -2.83 2.41 14.88
N TYR A 149 -3.35 3.59 14.56
CA TYR A 149 -4.71 3.75 14.06
C TYR A 149 -4.94 3.07 12.71
N ALA A 150 -4.01 3.20 11.77
CA ALA A 150 -4.04 2.50 10.49
C ALA A 150 -4.04 0.97 10.67
N ASN A 151 -3.49 0.45 11.76
CA ASN A 151 -3.45 -0.97 12.10
C ASN A 151 -4.61 -1.42 13.01
N GLY A 152 -5.66 -0.60 13.14
CA GLY A 152 -6.92 -0.98 13.79
C GLY A 152 -7.01 -0.60 15.26
N MET A 153 -6.07 0.21 15.78
CA MET A 153 -6.25 0.84 17.08
C MET A 153 -7.53 1.69 17.05
N ARG A 154 -8.36 1.53 18.08
CA ARG A 154 -9.59 2.31 18.25
C ARG A 154 -9.35 3.50 19.16
N ARG A 155 -10.10 4.58 18.93
CA ARG A 155 -10.07 5.77 19.78
C ARG A 155 -10.50 5.40 21.21
N LYS A 156 -9.89 6.05 22.20
CA LYS A 156 -10.27 5.88 23.61
C LYS A 156 -11.19 7.04 23.97
N ILE A 157 -12.45 6.75 24.29
CA ILE A 157 -13.47 7.74 24.64
C ILE A 157 -14.07 7.32 25.98
N PHE A 158 -13.99 8.18 27.00
CA PHE A 158 -14.43 7.87 28.37
C PHE A 158 -13.90 6.52 28.92
N GLY A 159 -12.66 6.16 28.57
CA GLY A 159 -12.02 4.90 28.97
C GLY A 159 -12.40 3.66 28.14
N LEU A 160 -13.34 3.78 27.20
CA LEU A 160 -13.74 2.70 26.30
C LEU A 160 -13.08 2.87 24.92
N ARG A 161 -12.64 1.76 24.31
CA ARG A 161 -12.05 1.77 22.96
C ARG A 161 -13.12 1.62 21.88
N ILE A 162 -13.61 2.74 21.38
CA ILE A 162 -14.72 2.84 20.41
C ILE A 162 -14.35 3.76 19.25
N GLY A 163 -14.95 3.53 18.08
CA GLY A 163 -14.64 4.30 16.86
C GLY A 163 -13.32 3.87 16.18
N SER A 164 -13.30 3.94 14.85
CA SER A 164 -12.11 3.67 14.03
C SER A 164 -11.15 4.86 14.10
N GLY A 165 -9.84 4.65 14.23
CA GLY A 165 -8.85 5.75 14.09
C GLY A 165 -8.38 5.99 12.66
N VAL A 166 -8.93 5.26 11.69
CA VAL A 166 -8.45 5.26 10.29
C VAL A 166 -8.45 6.66 9.67
N ASP A 167 -9.50 7.45 9.91
CA ASP A 167 -9.63 8.78 9.33
C ASP A 167 -8.52 9.71 9.86
N GLU A 168 -8.24 9.63 11.17
CA GLU A 168 -7.12 10.34 11.78
C GLU A 168 -5.77 9.87 11.21
N ALA A 169 -5.60 8.56 10.98
CA ALA A 169 -4.37 8.05 10.37
C ALA A 169 -4.14 8.61 8.96
N GLU A 170 -5.18 8.60 8.12
CA GLU A 170 -5.16 9.14 6.77
C GLU A 170 -4.75 10.62 6.77
N GLU A 171 -5.41 11.44 7.57
CA GLU A 171 -5.13 12.87 7.71
C GLU A 171 -3.70 13.14 8.17
N ILE A 172 -3.21 12.40 9.17
CA ILE A 172 -1.87 12.57 9.72
C ILE A 172 -0.80 12.17 8.70
N PHE A 173 -0.95 11.03 8.02
CA PHE A 173 0.03 10.61 7.01
C PHE A 173 0.17 11.63 5.88
N ILE A 174 -0.93 12.26 5.45
CA ILE A 174 -0.91 13.31 4.43
C ILE A 174 -0.20 14.56 4.97
N ARG A 175 -0.57 15.03 6.16
CA ARG A 175 0.05 16.22 6.77
C ARG A 175 1.55 16.06 6.98
N ILE A 176 2.03 14.89 7.37
CA ILE A 176 3.47 14.63 7.52
C ILE A 176 4.19 14.80 6.19
N GLN A 177 3.60 14.30 5.10
CA GLN A 177 4.16 14.43 3.75
C GLN A 177 4.21 15.88 3.24
N GLU A 178 3.23 16.70 3.62
CA GLU A 178 3.17 18.13 3.30
C GLU A 178 4.14 18.97 4.13
N ARG A 179 4.30 18.64 5.42
CA ARG A 179 5.12 19.41 6.37
C ARG A 179 6.59 19.10 6.29
N SER A 180 6.95 17.89 5.89
CA SER A 180 8.35 17.46 5.83
C SER A 180 8.67 16.71 4.53
N PRO A 181 8.43 17.34 3.36
CA PRO A 181 8.61 16.68 2.07
C PRO A 181 10.06 16.23 1.87
N GLY A 182 10.25 14.99 1.39
CA GLY A 182 11.58 14.42 1.15
C GLY A 182 12.30 13.90 2.40
N SER A 183 11.72 14.06 3.60
CA SER A 183 12.25 13.44 4.81
C SER A 183 11.93 11.93 4.86
N GLN A 184 12.67 11.19 5.70
CA GLN A 184 12.35 9.79 5.99
C GLN A 184 10.97 9.63 6.64
N LEU A 185 10.50 10.63 7.41
CA LEU A 185 9.16 10.62 7.99
C LEU A 185 8.08 10.71 6.92
N ALA A 186 8.27 11.57 5.91
CA ALA A 186 7.33 11.68 4.79
C ALA A 186 7.38 10.46 3.86
N GLU A 187 8.56 9.84 3.69
CA GLU A 187 8.67 8.56 3.01
C GLU A 187 7.86 7.49 3.75
N GLN A 188 8.10 7.32 5.06
CA GLN A 188 7.38 6.35 5.87
C GLN A 188 5.86 6.59 5.89
N ALA A 189 5.43 7.84 6.08
CA ALA A 189 4.01 8.20 6.01
C ALA A 189 3.37 7.85 4.65
N GLY A 190 4.07 8.11 3.55
CA GLY A 190 3.57 7.82 2.20
C GLY A 190 3.38 6.33 1.94
N ILE A 191 4.33 5.49 2.36
CA ILE A 191 4.19 4.04 2.18
C ILE A 191 3.12 3.44 3.11
N GLU A 192 3.01 3.92 4.36
CA GLU A 192 1.99 3.45 5.30
C GLU A 192 0.58 3.83 4.86
N LEU A 193 0.39 5.01 4.27
CA LEU A 193 -0.86 5.44 3.66
C LEU A 193 -1.27 4.51 2.50
N ALA A 194 -0.33 4.21 1.58
CA ALA A 194 -0.59 3.29 0.48
C ALA A 194 -0.91 1.85 0.96
N ASP A 195 -0.18 1.35 1.96
CA ASP A 195 -0.44 0.06 2.59
C ASP A 195 -1.80 0.01 3.29
N MET A 196 -2.20 1.11 3.95
CA MET A 196 -3.50 1.23 4.59
C MET A 196 -4.64 1.12 3.57
N TYR A 197 -4.60 1.89 2.48
CA TYR A 197 -5.61 1.79 1.41
C TYR A 197 -5.66 0.39 0.80
N PHE A 198 -4.49 -0.23 0.58
CA PHE A 198 -4.43 -1.59 0.06
C PHE A 198 -5.10 -2.60 1.00
N ARG A 199 -4.85 -2.52 2.32
CA ARG A 199 -5.48 -3.39 3.33
C ARG A 199 -6.99 -3.20 3.40
N GLN A 200 -7.47 -1.96 3.24
CA GLN A 200 -8.88 -1.61 3.24
C GLN A 200 -9.61 -1.92 1.92
N ARG A 201 -8.91 -2.49 0.93
CA ARG A 201 -9.45 -2.77 -0.41
C ARG A 201 -9.86 -1.52 -1.21
N ARG A 202 -9.38 -0.33 -0.83
CA ARG A 202 -9.51 0.90 -1.61
C ARG A 202 -8.45 0.90 -2.71
N MET A 203 -8.62 0.00 -3.68
CA MET A 203 -7.56 -0.36 -4.66
C MET A 203 -7.19 0.79 -5.61
N GLU A 204 -8.14 1.66 -5.94
CA GLU A 204 -7.91 2.84 -6.79
C GLU A 204 -6.95 3.81 -6.07
N LEU A 205 -7.29 4.24 -4.86
CA LEU A 205 -6.42 5.08 -4.04
C LEU A 205 -5.09 4.41 -3.70
N ALA A 206 -5.09 3.09 -3.46
CA ALA A 206 -3.85 2.36 -3.22
C ALA A 206 -2.91 2.43 -4.44
N ALA A 207 -3.44 2.18 -5.66
CA ALA A 207 -2.66 2.27 -6.89
C ALA A 207 -2.09 3.69 -7.07
N ASP A 208 -2.93 4.71 -6.90
CA ASP A 208 -2.48 6.10 -7.02
C ASP A 208 -1.37 6.44 -6.02
N MET A 209 -1.54 6.08 -4.75
CA MET A 209 -0.54 6.36 -3.72
C MET A 209 0.77 5.58 -3.91
N TYR A 210 0.72 4.31 -4.35
CA TYR A 210 1.96 3.59 -4.70
C TYR A 210 2.67 4.23 -5.89
N ALA A 211 1.93 4.68 -6.91
CA ALA A 211 2.51 5.37 -8.05
C ALA A 211 3.18 6.69 -7.65
N ILE A 212 2.49 7.51 -6.84
CA ILE A 212 3.05 8.74 -6.24
C ILE A 212 4.32 8.41 -5.43
N PHE A 213 4.27 7.36 -4.62
CA PHE A 213 5.40 6.96 -3.77
C PHE A 213 6.64 6.59 -4.59
N ILE A 214 6.49 5.76 -5.63
CA ILE A 214 7.60 5.34 -6.50
C ILE A 214 8.24 6.54 -7.21
N GLU A 215 7.41 7.47 -7.66
CA GLU A 215 7.85 8.69 -8.35
C GLU A 215 8.60 9.64 -7.41
N LYS A 216 8.07 9.87 -6.21
CA LYS A 216 8.63 10.81 -5.22
C LYS A 216 9.86 10.25 -4.50
N TYR A 217 9.92 8.93 -4.28
CA TYR A 217 10.98 8.27 -3.51
C TYR A 217 11.65 7.11 -4.29
N PRO A 218 12.26 7.37 -5.46
CA PRO A 218 12.79 6.34 -6.35
C PRO A 218 13.98 5.55 -5.78
N ARG A 219 14.58 6.03 -4.67
CA ARG A 219 15.70 5.36 -3.96
C ARG A 219 15.26 4.68 -2.66
N SER A 220 13.97 4.69 -2.35
CA SER A 220 13.46 4.06 -1.13
C SER A 220 13.67 2.53 -1.17
N PRO A 221 13.98 1.88 -0.04
CA PRO A 221 13.98 0.43 0.06
C PRO A 221 12.59 -0.19 -0.21
N PHE A 222 11.52 0.61 -0.17
CA PHE A 222 10.16 0.14 -0.39
C PHE A 222 9.73 0.14 -1.87
N VAL A 223 10.54 0.66 -2.80
CA VAL A 223 10.17 0.79 -4.24
C VAL A 223 9.74 -0.55 -4.84
N GLU A 224 10.50 -1.63 -4.59
CA GLU A 224 10.17 -2.96 -5.11
C GLU A 224 8.81 -3.45 -4.61
N LYS A 225 8.57 -3.32 -3.29
CA LYS A 225 7.29 -3.65 -2.68
C LYS A 225 6.16 -2.82 -3.29
N SER A 226 6.37 -1.51 -3.43
CA SER A 226 5.39 -0.58 -3.97
C SER A 226 5.04 -0.90 -5.42
N GLN A 227 5.99 -1.24 -6.27
CA GLN A 227 5.73 -1.63 -7.67
C GLN A 227 4.89 -2.91 -7.75
N ARG A 228 5.21 -3.92 -6.94
CA ARG A 228 4.41 -5.14 -6.87
C ARG A 228 3.00 -4.87 -6.37
N ARG A 229 2.85 -4.04 -5.32
CA ARG A 229 1.53 -3.66 -4.79
C ARG A 229 0.73 -2.81 -5.77
N LEU A 230 1.37 -1.91 -6.52
CA LEU A 230 0.77 -1.13 -7.60
C LEU A 230 0.18 -2.05 -8.68
N ILE A 231 0.95 -3.02 -9.17
CA ILE A 231 0.47 -4.02 -10.14
C ILE A 231 -0.78 -4.73 -9.60
N TYR A 232 -0.74 -5.22 -8.36
CA TYR A 232 -1.88 -5.94 -7.78
C TYR A 232 -3.08 -5.04 -7.53
N ALA A 233 -2.87 -3.79 -7.08
CA ALA A 233 -3.94 -2.82 -6.90
C ALA A 233 -4.62 -2.52 -8.25
N ASN A 234 -3.85 -2.25 -9.29
CA ASN A 234 -4.34 -1.99 -10.65
C ASN A 234 -5.07 -3.19 -11.29
N ILE A 235 -4.65 -4.43 -10.99
CA ILE A 235 -5.43 -5.61 -11.40
C ILE A 235 -6.76 -5.67 -10.63
N ALA A 236 -6.74 -5.33 -9.34
CA ALA A 236 -7.90 -5.43 -8.46
C ALA A 236 -8.94 -4.31 -8.68
N THR A 237 -8.61 -3.20 -9.35
CA THR A 237 -9.60 -2.19 -9.75
C THR A 237 -10.56 -2.72 -10.83
N PHE A 238 -10.17 -3.77 -11.58
CA PHE A 238 -11.01 -4.37 -12.61
C PHE A 238 -12.11 -5.26 -12.02
N LYS A 239 -13.36 -4.80 -12.13
CA LYS A 239 -14.54 -5.49 -11.60
C LYS A 239 -15.22 -6.45 -12.59
N GLY A 240 -14.68 -6.58 -13.82
CA GLY A 240 -15.18 -7.48 -14.85
C GLY A 240 -15.37 -6.83 -16.23
N PRO A 241 -15.69 -7.63 -17.27
CA PRO A 241 -15.70 -7.18 -18.68
C PRO A 241 -16.54 -5.94 -18.98
N GLN A 242 -17.63 -5.74 -18.25
CA GLN A 242 -18.52 -4.58 -18.39
C GLN A 242 -17.94 -3.29 -17.81
N PHE A 243 -16.93 -3.36 -16.94
CA PHE A 243 -16.30 -2.22 -16.27
C PHE A 243 -15.05 -1.73 -16.99
N ASP A 244 -14.50 -0.59 -16.56
CA ASP A 244 -13.30 0.00 -17.16
C ASP A 244 -12.07 -0.91 -17.00
N ILE A 245 -11.19 -0.90 -18.00
CA ILE A 245 -9.97 -1.70 -18.11
C ILE A 245 -8.69 -0.88 -17.98
N VAL A 246 -8.77 0.42 -17.67
CA VAL A 246 -7.59 1.27 -17.48
C VAL A 246 -6.58 0.62 -16.53
N GLY A 247 -7.03 0.16 -15.35
CA GLY A 247 -6.17 -0.54 -14.39
C GLY A 247 -5.50 -1.79 -14.94
N LEU A 248 -6.22 -2.62 -15.73
CA LEU A 248 -5.62 -3.79 -16.37
C LEU A 248 -4.52 -3.43 -17.35
N ARG A 249 -4.73 -2.38 -18.16
CA ARG A 249 -3.73 -1.92 -19.14
C ARG A 249 -2.50 -1.36 -18.44
N GLU A 250 -2.70 -0.58 -17.38
CA GLU A 250 -1.59 -0.09 -16.56
C GLU A 250 -0.81 -1.23 -15.93
N ALA A 251 -1.48 -2.19 -15.29
CA ALA A 251 -0.83 -3.36 -14.72
C ALA A 251 -0.04 -4.16 -15.78
N LYS A 252 -0.60 -4.33 -16.98
CA LYS A 252 0.07 -5.02 -18.09
C LYS A 252 1.33 -4.28 -18.54
N ARG A 253 1.30 -2.94 -18.63
CA ARG A 253 2.48 -2.12 -18.94
C ARG A 253 3.55 -2.27 -17.85
N GLU A 254 3.17 -2.09 -16.58
CA GLU A 254 4.10 -2.26 -15.45
C GLU A 254 4.73 -3.66 -15.39
N LEU A 255 3.98 -4.70 -15.72
CA LEU A 255 4.50 -6.07 -15.82
C LEU A 255 5.50 -6.24 -16.98
N GLN A 256 5.23 -5.64 -18.14
CA GLN A 256 6.14 -5.66 -19.28
C GLN A 256 7.45 -4.92 -18.96
N ASP A 257 7.34 -3.75 -18.32
CA ASP A 257 8.48 -2.97 -17.84
C ASP A 257 9.28 -3.78 -16.80
N LEU A 258 8.60 -4.46 -15.87
CA LEU A 258 9.24 -5.33 -14.87
C LEU A 258 10.02 -6.49 -15.51
N ILE A 259 9.45 -7.15 -16.53
CA ILE A 259 10.15 -8.23 -17.26
C ILE A 259 11.42 -7.70 -17.92
N ALA A 260 11.35 -6.52 -18.53
CA ALA A 260 12.49 -5.92 -19.22
C ALA A 260 13.60 -5.48 -18.25
N MET A 261 13.24 -4.92 -17.10
CA MET A 261 14.20 -4.33 -16.16
C MET A 261 14.71 -5.30 -15.09
N ARG A 262 13.85 -6.21 -14.59
CA ARG A 262 14.13 -7.13 -13.48
C ARG A 262 13.51 -8.51 -13.72
N PRO A 263 14.07 -9.31 -14.65
CA PRO A 263 13.48 -10.58 -15.06
C PRO A 263 13.33 -11.61 -13.93
N ALA A 264 14.28 -11.67 -12.98
CA ALA A 264 14.21 -12.61 -11.85
C ALA A 264 13.02 -12.31 -10.91
N GLU A 265 12.74 -11.03 -10.67
CA GLU A 265 11.57 -10.63 -9.88
C GLU A 265 10.27 -10.87 -10.66
N ALA A 266 10.27 -10.58 -11.95
CA ALA A 266 9.12 -10.84 -12.83
C ALA A 266 8.74 -12.33 -12.83
N GLU A 267 9.72 -13.22 -12.86
CA GLU A 267 9.51 -14.66 -12.74
C GLU A 267 8.94 -15.04 -11.38
N ARG A 268 9.50 -14.50 -10.28
CA ARG A 268 9.03 -14.75 -8.91
C ARG A 268 7.55 -14.43 -8.71
N ILE A 269 7.06 -13.34 -9.31
CA ILE A 269 5.65 -12.94 -9.19
C ILE A 269 4.74 -13.56 -10.27
N GLY A 270 5.27 -14.37 -11.18
CA GLY A 270 4.53 -14.97 -12.28
C GLY A 270 4.05 -13.95 -13.32
N ALA A 271 4.86 -12.94 -13.65
CA ALA A 271 4.48 -11.80 -14.50
C ALA A 271 3.88 -12.22 -15.85
N GLN A 272 4.47 -13.23 -16.51
CA GLN A 272 3.95 -13.73 -17.79
C GLN A 272 2.55 -14.33 -17.67
N ALA A 273 2.28 -15.07 -16.60
CA ALA A 273 0.97 -15.65 -16.33
C ALA A 273 -0.08 -14.55 -16.06
N LEU A 274 0.30 -13.51 -15.31
CA LEU A 274 -0.54 -12.33 -15.09
C LEU A 274 -0.85 -11.61 -16.40
N ILE A 275 0.15 -11.38 -17.26
CA ILE A 275 -0.06 -10.78 -18.59
C ILE A 275 -1.03 -11.62 -19.44
N ASN A 276 -0.91 -12.95 -19.42
CA ASN A 276 -1.81 -13.84 -20.15
C ASN A 276 -3.25 -13.72 -19.62
N ARG A 277 -3.43 -13.69 -18.29
CA ARG A 277 -4.75 -13.50 -17.65
C ARG A 277 -5.37 -12.14 -17.96
N ILE A 278 -4.57 -11.08 -17.94
CA ILE A 278 -5.01 -9.74 -18.32
C ILE A 278 -5.43 -9.73 -19.78
N THR A 279 -4.62 -10.31 -20.67
CA THR A 279 -4.90 -10.41 -22.11
C THR A 279 -6.21 -11.15 -22.39
N GLU A 280 -6.49 -12.25 -21.68
CA GLU A 280 -7.78 -12.94 -21.78
C GLU A 280 -8.95 -12.08 -21.29
N SER A 281 -8.73 -11.28 -20.25
CA SER A 281 -9.75 -10.37 -19.70
C SER A 281 -10.06 -9.21 -20.67
N GLU A 282 -9.03 -8.64 -21.32
CA GLU A 282 -9.16 -7.66 -22.39
C GLU A 282 -9.95 -8.23 -23.58
N ALA A 283 -9.62 -9.44 -24.02
CA ALA A 283 -10.31 -10.12 -25.10
C ALA A 283 -11.78 -10.42 -24.76
N THR A 284 -12.04 -10.89 -23.53
CA THR A 284 -13.40 -11.16 -23.03
C THR A 284 -14.26 -9.89 -22.99
N LYS A 285 -13.68 -8.74 -22.66
CA LYS A 285 -14.38 -7.46 -22.74
C LYS A 285 -14.85 -7.15 -24.15
N ILE A 286 -13.98 -7.29 -25.15
CA ILE A 286 -14.36 -7.03 -26.56
C ILE A 286 -15.50 -7.97 -26.99
N LEU A 287 -15.41 -9.26 -26.64
CA LEU A 287 -16.50 -10.21 -26.91
C LEU A 287 -17.80 -9.79 -26.23
N THR A 288 -17.74 -9.38 -24.96
CA THR A 288 -18.90 -8.94 -24.18
C THR A 288 -19.57 -7.74 -24.85
N THR A 289 -18.78 -6.78 -25.35
CA THR A 289 -19.28 -5.64 -26.12
C THR A 289 -19.95 -6.09 -27.42
N ALA A 290 -19.33 -7.00 -28.19
CA ALA A 290 -19.92 -7.53 -29.41
C ALA A 290 -21.28 -8.21 -29.15
N GLN A 291 -21.35 -9.01 -28.08
CA GLN A 291 -22.58 -9.69 -27.67
C GLN A 291 -23.68 -8.71 -27.26
N TRP A 292 -23.31 -7.60 -26.60
CA TRP A 292 -24.25 -6.54 -26.26
C TRP A 292 -24.83 -5.88 -27.53
N TYR A 293 -23.99 -5.51 -28.50
CA TYR A 293 -24.44 -4.92 -29.76
C TYR A 293 -25.38 -5.85 -30.54
N ASN A 294 -25.05 -7.14 -30.61
CA ASN A 294 -25.93 -8.12 -31.24
C ASN A 294 -27.30 -8.20 -30.53
N ARG A 295 -27.31 -8.14 -29.19
CA ARG A 295 -28.55 -8.19 -28.40
C ARG A 295 -29.43 -6.97 -28.62
N VAL A 296 -28.85 -5.78 -28.81
CA VAL A 296 -29.61 -4.54 -29.07
C VAL A 296 -30.00 -4.38 -30.54
N GLY A 297 -29.71 -5.37 -31.38
CA GLY A 297 -30.12 -5.39 -32.79
C GLY A 297 -29.17 -4.66 -33.73
N ASP A 298 -27.90 -4.48 -33.35
CA ASP A 298 -26.85 -3.91 -34.20
C ASP A 298 -25.81 -4.98 -34.58
N PRO A 299 -26.09 -5.83 -35.59
CA PRO A 299 -25.19 -6.88 -36.02
C PRO A 299 -23.93 -6.34 -36.70
N ILE A 300 -23.98 -5.14 -37.29
CA ILE A 300 -22.82 -4.51 -37.96
C ILE A 300 -21.77 -4.16 -36.91
N ALA A 301 -22.19 -3.50 -35.82
CA ALA A 301 -21.29 -3.23 -34.71
C ALA A 301 -20.78 -4.53 -34.06
N ALA A 302 -21.65 -5.53 -33.89
CA ALA A 302 -21.25 -6.82 -33.32
C ALA A 302 -20.14 -7.50 -34.16
N GLU A 303 -20.29 -7.55 -35.47
CA GLU A 303 -19.26 -8.08 -36.38
C GLU A 303 -17.97 -7.26 -36.31
N PHE A 304 -18.06 -5.93 -36.28
CA PHE A 304 -16.90 -5.06 -36.15
C PHE A 304 -16.07 -5.37 -34.90
N TYR A 305 -16.72 -5.56 -33.75
CA TYR A 305 -16.02 -5.92 -32.51
C TYR A 305 -15.45 -7.34 -32.56
N ILE A 306 -16.13 -8.31 -33.18
CA ILE A 306 -15.58 -9.67 -33.38
C ILE A 306 -14.38 -9.64 -34.31
N ARG A 307 -14.43 -8.87 -35.40
CA ARG A 307 -13.30 -8.64 -36.30
C ARG A 307 -12.09 -8.11 -35.53
N ASN A 308 -12.29 -7.05 -34.74
CA ASN A 308 -11.25 -6.46 -33.89
C ASN A 308 -10.68 -7.46 -32.87
N LEU A 309 -11.54 -8.30 -32.28
CA LEU A 309 -11.15 -9.34 -31.33
C LEU A 309 -10.24 -10.40 -31.99
N VAL A 310 -10.62 -10.90 -33.15
CA VAL A 310 -9.86 -11.91 -33.88
C VAL A 310 -8.51 -11.36 -34.33
N GLU A 311 -8.47 -10.11 -34.78
CA GLU A 311 -7.23 -9.45 -35.21
C GLU A 311 -6.24 -9.24 -34.04
N ARG A 312 -6.74 -8.76 -32.90
CA ARG A 312 -5.86 -8.36 -31.76
C ARG A 312 -5.54 -9.50 -30.81
N PHE A 313 -6.47 -10.45 -30.64
CA PHE A 313 -6.35 -11.55 -29.68
C PHE A 313 -6.64 -12.90 -30.34
N PRO A 314 -5.95 -13.27 -31.43
CA PRO A 314 -6.27 -14.47 -32.21
C PRO A 314 -6.16 -15.79 -31.44
N ARG A 315 -5.46 -15.78 -30.29
CA ARG A 315 -5.23 -16.96 -29.44
C ARG A 315 -6.03 -16.96 -28.13
N SER A 316 -6.91 -16.00 -27.92
CA SER A 316 -7.73 -15.94 -26.68
C SER A 316 -8.89 -16.94 -26.73
N ALA A 317 -9.33 -17.39 -25.56
CA ALA A 317 -10.54 -18.23 -25.48
C ALA A 317 -11.79 -17.42 -25.88
N ALA A 318 -11.80 -16.11 -25.62
CA ALA A 318 -12.82 -15.20 -26.14
C ALA A 318 -12.93 -15.25 -27.67
N THR A 319 -11.81 -15.27 -28.42
CA THR A 319 -11.83 -15.40 -29.88
C THR A 319 -12.45 -16.70 -30.35
N VAL A 320 -12.13 -17.83 -29.69
CA VAL A 320 -12.75 -19.13 -30.01
C VAL A 320 -14.28 -19.05 -29.85
N ARG A 321 -14.75 -18.48 -28.74
CA ARG A 321 -16.20 -18.29 -28.50
C ARG A 321 -16.84 -17.36 -29.52
N ALA A 322 -16.15 -16.27 -29.91
CA ALA A 322 -16.63 -15.32 -30.91
C ALA A 322 -16.83 -16.01 -32.27
N LEU A 323 -15.87 -16.81 -32.71
CA LEU A 323 -15.93 -17.53 -33.98
C LEU A 323 -17.00 -18.64 -34.00
N GLN A 324 -17.39 -19.16 -32.83
CA GLN A 324 -18.54 -20.06 -32.73
C GLN A 324 -19.88 -19.34 -32.86
N GLN A 325 -19.96 -18.07 -32.42
CA GLN A 325 -21.19 -17.28 -32.38
C GLN A 325 -21.44 -16.48 -33.66
N ILE A 326 -20.38 -16.09 -34.38
CA ILE A 326 -20.49 -15.19 -35.53
C ILE A 326 -21.40 -15.66 -36.67
N PRO A 327 -21.61 -16.97 -36.98
CA PRO A 327 -22.50 -17.36 -38.09
C PRO A 327 -23.91 -16.77 -37.98
N GLY A 328 -24.49 -16.76 -36.78
CA GLY A 328 -25.82 -16.17 -36.56
C GLY A 328 -25.84 -14.64 -36.66
N ILE A 329 -24.69 -13.97 -36.52
CA ILE A 329 -24.55 -12.53 -36.74
C ILE A 329 -24.44 -12.25 -38.24
N LEU A 330 -23.68 -13.07 -38.99
CA LEU A 330 -23.50 -12.91 -40.44
C LEU A 330 -24.83 -12.99 -41.20
N GLU A 331 -25.75 -13.86 -40.77
CA GLU A 331 -27.10 -13.99 -41.36
C GLU A 331 -27.92 -12.70 -41.29
N GLN A 332 -27.60 -11.80 -40.35
CA GLN A 332 -28.31 -10.53 -40.13
C GLN A 332 -27.64 -9.35 -40.84
N LEU A 333 -26.45 -9.55 -41.43
CA LEU A 333 -25.67 -8.47 -42.04
C LEU A 333 -26.14 -8.13 -43.46
N PRO A 334 -26.05 -6.85 -43.86
CA PRO A 334 -26.26 -6.47 -45.26
C PRO A 334 -25.12 -7.02 -46.15
N LEU A 335 -25.44 -7.30 -47.42
CA LEU A 335 -24.50 -7.87 -48.39
C LEU A 335 -23.20 -7.07 -48.53
N THR A 336 -23.26 -5.75 -48.41
CA THR A 336 -22.09 -4.86 -48.49
C THR A 336 -21.07 -5.14 -47.39
N VAL A 337 -21.54 -5.41 -46.16
CA VAL A 337 -20.67 -5.73 -45.03
C VAL A 337 -20.13 -7.15 -45.17
N LEU A 338 -20.97 -8.11 -45.58
CA LEU A 338 -20.56 -9.50 -45.82
C LEU A 338 -19.42 -9.62 -46.85
N GLN A 339 -19.44 -8.82 -47.91
CA GLN A 339 -18.37 -8.82 -48.92
C GLN A 339 -17.02 -8.32 -48.37
N SER A 340 -17.05 -7.51 -47.32
CA SER A 340 -15.85 -6.99 -46.64
C SER A 340 -15.42 -7.82 -45.44
N ALA A 341 -16.23 -8.80 -45.03
CA ALA A 341 -15.99 -9.59 -43.83
C ALA A 341 -14.84 -10.59 -44.07
N PRO A 342 -13.99 -10.84 -43.05
CA PRO A 342 -13.01 -11.92 -43.09
C PRO A 342 -13.68 -13.28 -43.29
N ASP A 343 -12.91 -14.25 -43.81
CA ASP A 343 -13.33 -15.65 -43.84
C ASP A 343 -13.25 -16.25 -42.42
N TYR A 344 -14.32 -16.06 -41.66
CA TYR A 344 -14.41 -16.52 -40.27
C TYR A 344 -14.41 -18.04 -40.13
N GLU A 345 -14.86 -18.78 -41.15
CA GLU A 345 -14.84 -20.23 -41.13
C GLU A 345 -13.41 -20.75 -41.28
N LEU A 346 -12.64 -20.17 -42.21
CA LEU A 346 -11.22 -20.47 -42.33
C LEU A 346 -10.46 -20.12 -41.03
N LEU A 347 -10.76 -18.98 -40.41
CA LEU A 347 -10.16 -18.56 -39.14
C LEU A 347 -10.49 -19.55 -38.02
N ARG A 348 -11.74 -20.01 -37.92
CA ARG A 348 -12.18 -21.02 -36.94
C ARG A 348 -11.44 -22.34 -37.13
N GLN A 349 -11.34 -22.83 -38.38
CA GLN A 349 -10.61 -24.05 -38.69
C GLN A 349 -9.12 -23.91 -38.34
N SER A 350 -8.50 -22.78 -38.66
CA SER A 350 -7.08 -22.54 -38.37
C SER A 350 -6.73 -22.64 -36.88
N ILE A 351 -7.67 -22.27 -36.00
CA ILE A 351 -7.50 -22.36 -34.55
C ILE A 351 -7.69 -23.81 -34.08
N LEU A 352 -8.75 -24.50 -34.53
CA LEU A 352 -9.01 -25.90 -34.16
C LEU A 352 -7.90 -26.86 -34.61
N PHE A 353 -7.35 -26.66 -35.81
CA PHE A 353 -6.23 -27.48 -36.31
C PHE A 353 -4.95 -27.25 -35.51
N ARG A 354 -4.76 -26.07 -34.92
CA ARG A 354 -3.59 -25.75 -34.11
C ARG A 354 -3.62 -26.47 -32.76
N ASP A 355 -4.74 -26.45 -32.05
CA ASP A 355 -4.88 -27.10 -30.73
C ASP A 355 -4.63 -28.61 -30.80
N ARG A 356 -4.99 -29.23 -31.93
CA ARG A 356 -4.74 -30.66 -32.17
C ARG A 356 -3.26 -31.01 -32.32
N ASN A 357 -2.42 -30.06 -32.74
CA ASN A 357 -0.98 -30.25 -32.87
C ASN A 357 -0.22 -29.89 -31.58
N THR A 358 -0.71 -28.94 -30.78
CA THR A 358 -0.09 -28.56 -29.48
C THR A 358 -0.42 -29.54 -28.35
N ALA A 359 -1.63 -30.12 -28.33
CA ALA A 359 -2.00 -31.15 -27.37
C ALA A 359 -1.13 -32.41 -27.42
N SER A 360 -0.47 -32.67 -28.56
CA SER A 360 0.52 -33.75 -28.72
C SER A 360 1.93 -33.40 -28.23
N ALA A 361 2.17 -32.18 -27.74
CA ALA A 361 3.50 -31.68 -27.32
C ALA A 361 3.59 -31.29 -25.82
N GLU A 362 2.48 -31.15 -25.11
CA GLU A 362 2.45 -30.63 -23.72
C GLU A 362 1.95 -31.66 -22.70
N ASP A 363 2.60 -32.84 -22.64
CA ASP A 363 2.29 -33.89 -21.65
C ASP A 363 3.29 -33.87 -20.45
N GLY A 364 3.77 -32.68 -20.03
CA GLY A 364 4.97 -32.63 -19.18
C GLY A 364 5.21 -31.43 -18.25
N THR A 365 4.20 -30.70 -17.78
CA THR A 365 4.41 -29.69 -16.72
C THR A 365 3.37 -29.80 -15.61
N ASP A 366 3.81 -30.30 -14.47
CA ASP A 366 3.07 -30.40 -13.21
C ASP A 366 2.89 -29.00 -12.59
N GLY A 367 1.63 -28.59 -12.40
CA GLY A 367 1.24 -27.22 -12.07
C GLY A 367 1.07 -26.99 -10.57
N THR A 368 2.17 -26.97 -9.81
CA THR A 368 2.17 -26.54 -8.41
C THR A 368 2.88 -25.20 -8.25
N TYR A 369 2.14 -24.16 -7.82
CA TYR A 369 2.67 -22.84 -7.48
C TYR A 369 2.81 -22.67 -5.97
N TYR A 370 3.78 -21.86 -5.54
CA TYR A 370 4.13 -21.60 -4.13
C TYR A 370 3.95 -20.12 -3.75
N ASP A 371 3.58 -19.84 -2.51
CA ASP A 371 3.51 -18.49 -1.96
C ASP A 371 4.88 -17.95 -1.47
N GLU A 372 4.91 -16.72 -0.92
CA GLU A 372 6.11 -16.04 -0.40
C GLU A 372 6.81 -16.80 0.76
N PHE A 373 6.21 -17.89 1.25
CA PHE A 373 6.75 -18.78 2.29
C PHE A 373 6.93 -20.25 1.82
N GLY A 374 6.81 -20.53 0.52
CA GLY A 374 7.10 -21.85 -0.04
C GLY A 374 6.04 -22.92 0.22
N GLN A 375 4.78 -22.54 0.49
CA GLN A 375 3.66 -23.50 0.64
C GLN A 375 2.87 -23.64 -0.68
N PRO A 376 2.41 -24.85 -1.05
CA PRO A 376 1.62 -25.06 -2.27
C PRO A 376 0.27 -24.32 -2.19
N ILE A 377 -0.05 -23.54 -3.23
CA ILE A 377 -1.26 -22.73 -3.30
C ILE A 377 -2.44 -23.62 -3.76
N GLU A 378 -3.17 -24.22 -2.82
CA GLU A 378 -4.46 -24.81 -3.11
C GLU A 378 -5.54 -23.72 -3.18
N ASN A 379 -6.12 -23.56 -4.37
CA ASN A 379 -7.18 -22.63 -4.79
C ASN A 379 -6.74 -21.21 -5.18
N PRO A 380 -7.12 -20.73 -6.39
CA PRO A 380 -7.01 -19.32 -6.72
C PRO A 380 -7.91 -18.54 -5.76
N MET A 381 -7.36 -17.46 -5.20
CA MET A 381 -8.02 -16.34 -4.50
C MET A 381 -9.55 -16.45 -4.43
N PRO A 382 -10.17 -16.35 -3.23
CA PRO A 382 -11.62 -16.38 -3.12
C PRO A 382 -12.21 -15.36 -4.07
N THR A 383 -13.18 -15.80 -4.89
CA THR A 383 -14.14 -14.89 -5.49
C THR A 383 -14.61 -13.98 -4.35
N PRO A 384 -14.56 -12.64 -4.48
CA PRO A 384 -15.13 -11.81 -3.44
C PRO A 384 -16.57 -12.25 -3.29
N SER A 385 -16.91 -12.84 -2.14
CA SER A 385 -18.30 -12.89 -1.70
C SER A 385 -18.79 -11.46 -1.84
N GLN A 386 -19.77 -11.25 -2.72
CA GLN A 386 -20.35 -9.94 -2.91
C GLN A 386 -20.70 -9.39 -1.53
N PRO A 387 -20.23 -8.18 -1.15
CA PRO A 387 -20.90 -7.46 -0.10
C PRO A 387 -22.35 -7.36 -0.56
N SER A 388 -23.28 -7.87 0.24
CA SER A 388 -24.69 -7.57 0.07
C SER A 388 -24.82 -6.05 -0.06
N GLU A 389 -25.19 -5.58 -1.25
CA GLU A 389 -25.42 -4.18 -1.54
C GLU A 389 -26.44 -3.65 -0.53
N GLN A 390 -25.96 -2.92 0.48
CA GLN A 390 -26.79 -1.91 1.11
C GLN A 390 -26.84 -0.75 0.11
N PRO A 391 -28.04 -0.25 -0.25
CA PRO A 391 -28.14 0.81 -1.24
C PRO A 391 -27.38 2.04 -0.72
N MET A 392 -26.42 2.50 -1.51
CA MET A 392 -25.71 3.76 -1.27
C MET A 392 -26.73 4.89 -1.09
N GLN A 393 -26.79 5.46 0.11
CA GLN A 393 -27.36 6.78 0.30
C GLN A 393 -26.40 7.76 -0.35
N SER A 394 -26.78 8.26 -1.53
CA SER A 394 -26.14 9.39 -2.18
C SER A 394 -26.26 10.63 -1.28
N GLY A 395 -25.18 11.02 -0.60
CA GLY A 395 -25.17 12.25 0.19
C GLY A 395 -24.08 12.41 1.25
N GLU A 396 -23.10 11.51 1.37
CA GLU A 396 -22.00 11.68 2.33
C GLU A 396 -20.83 12.40 1.65
N GLU A 397 -20.41 13.56 2.18
CA GLU A 397 -19.23 14.27 1.70
C GLU A 397 -17.97 13.40 1.93
N PRO A 398 -17.01 13.37 0.98
CA PRO A 398 -15.76 12.65 1.19
C PRO A 398 -15.03 13.17 2.43
N ILE A 399 -14.51 12.24 3.23
CA ILE A 399 -13.81 12.54 4.48
C ILE A 399 -12.59 13.43 4.15
N PRO A 400 -12.22 14.43 4.97
CA PRO A 400 -11.17 15.40 4.63
C PRO A 400 -9.83 14.79 4.17
N GLY A 401 -9.43 13.64 4.72
CA GLY A 401 -8.23 12.91 4.29
C GLY A 401 -8.32 12.36 2.87
N GLU A 402 -9.50 11.85 2.49
CA GLU A 402 -9.74 11.31 1.15
C GLU A 402 -9.66 12.41 0.10
N ARG A 403 -10.22 13.60 0.40
CA ARG A 403 -10.12 14.77 -0.48
C ARG A 403 -8.68 15.20 -0.69
N ALA A 404 -7.87 15.22 0.37
CA ALA A 404 -6.47 15.59 0.26
C ALA A 404 -5.65 14.55 -0.53
N ALA A 405 -5.94 13.26 -0.35
CA ALA A 405 -5.35 12.21 -1.19
C ALA A 405 -5.74 12.40 -2.66
N GLU A 406 -7.03 12.61 -2.95
CA GLU A 406 -7.53 12.92 -4.29
C GLU A 406 -6.86 14.17 -4.89
N GLU A 407 -6.62 15.21 -4.10
CA GLU A 407 -5.89 16.40 -4.53
C GLU A 407 -4.43 16.08 -4.90
N MET A 408 -3.74 15.21 -4.15
CA MET A 408 -2.41 14.73 -4.52
C MET A 408 -2.43 13.95 -5.83
N VAL A 409 -3.48 13.13 -6.05
CA VAL A 409 -3.68 12.40 -7.30
C VAL A 409 -3.93 13.37 -8.46
N GLU A 410 -4.79 14.36 -8.27
CA GLU A 410 -5.13 15.32 -9.32
C GLU A 410 -3.95 16.24 -9.65
N GLN A 411 -3.16 16.64 -8.64
CA GLN A 411 -1.89 17.34 -8.87
C GLN A 411 -0.92 16.49 -9.70
N ARG A 412 -0.76 15.20 -9.36
CA ARG A 412 0.05 14.28 -10.16
C ARG A 412 -0.50 14.16 -11.58
N ARG A 413 -1.81 14.01 -11.75
CA ARG A 413 -2.46 13.90 -13.06
C ARG A 413 -2.23 15.17 -13.88
N ALA A 414 -2.37 16.35 -13.28
CA ALA A 414 -2.10 17.63 -13.93
C ALA A 414 -0.64 17.79 -14.38
N LEU A 415 0.31 17.27 -13.59
CA LEU A 415 1.74 17.27 -13.92
C LEU A 415 2.13 16.19 -14.96
N SER A 416 1.39 15.09 -15.00
CA SER A 416 1.63 13.92 -15.88
C SER A 416 0.93 14.04 -17.24
N GLN A 417 -0.09 14.89 -17.35
CA GLN A 417 -0.68 15.22 -18.64
C GLN A 417 0.38 15.99 -19.45
N PRO A 418 0.76 15.55 -20.67
CA PRO A 418 1.35 16.49 -21.60
C PRO A 418 0.35 17.64 -21.71
N THR A 419 0.79 18.90 -21.61
CA THR A 419 -0.06 20.05 -21.89
C THR A 419 -0.68 19.81 -23.27
N LEU A 420 -1.90 19.26 -23.27
CA LEU A 420 -2.75 19.33 -24.42
C LEU A 420 -3.05 20.81 -24.47
N LEU A 421 -2.33 21.51 -25.37
CA LEU A 421 -2.87 22.73 -25.94
C LEU A 421 -4.35 22.44 -26.18
N PRO A 422 -5.27 23.27 -25.64
CA PRO A 422 -6.69 23.03 -25.81
C PRO A 422 -6.90 22.75 -27.29
N ALA A 423 -7.63 21.66 -27.60
CA ALA A 423 -7.97 21.35 -28.98
C ALA A 423 -8.48 22.64 -29.58
N GLY A 424 -7.71 23.20 -30.54
CA GLY A 424 -8.05 24.46 -31.15
C GLY A 424 -9.49 24.33 -31.62
N GLU A 425 -10.35 25.24 -31.18
CA GLU A 425 -11.68 25.36 -31.75
C GLU A 425 -11.52 25.31 -33.28
N PRO A 426 -12.36 24.55 -34.00
CA PRO A 426 -12.27 24.49 -35.44
C PRO A 426 -12.32 25.92 -35.97
N VAL A 427 -11.18 26.39 -36.49
CA VAL A 427 -11.09 27.69 -37.13
C VAL A 427 -12.09 27.65 -38.28
N PRO A 428 -13.11 28.51 -38.31
CA PRO A 428 -14.02 28.57 -39.45
C PRO A 428 -13.18 28.90 -40.69
N PRO A 429 -13.44 28.24 -41.84
CA PRO A 429 -12.68 28.50 -43.05
C PRO A 429 -12.70 29.99 -43.37
N ASN A 430 -11.52 30.54 -43.63
CA ASN A 430 -11.34 31.94 -43.96
C ASN A 430 -12.16 32.26 -45.23
N ALA A 431 -12.89 33.37 -45.23
CA ALA A 431 -13.83 33.74 -46.30
C ALA A 431 -13.16 34.07 -47.66
N SER A 432 -11.89 33.72 -47.84
CA SER A 432 -11.09 33.91 -49.04
C SER A 432 -10.86 32.61 -49.85
N ASP A 433 -11.28 31.44 -49.36
CA ASP A 433 -11.07 30.15 -50.05
C ASP A 433 -12.35 29.52 -50.64
N VAL A 434 -13.38 30.32 -50.90
CA VAL A 434 -14.56 29.88 -51.66
C VAL A 434 -14.34 30.17 -53.15
N PRO A 435 -14.25 29.17 -54.04
CA PRO A 435 -14.26 29.41 -55.48
C PRO A 435 -15.63 29.99 -55.89
N ALA A 436 -15.62 31.10 -56.63
CA ALA A 436 -16.83 31.79 -57.08
C ALA A 436 -17.73 30.86 -57.91
N PRO A 437 -19.06 30.91 -57.73
CA PRO A 437 -19.99 30.15 -58.56
C PRO A 437 -20.01 30.69 -60.00
N PRO A 438 -20.30 29.84 -61.00
CA PRO A 438 -20.33 30.27 -62.40
C PRO A 438 -21.49 31.24 -62.64
N GLU A 439 -21.21 32.32 -63.39
CA GLU A 439 -22.21 33.29 -63.85
C GLU A 439 -23.32 32.58 -64.64
N GLU A 440 -24.52 32.54 -64.06
CA GLU A 440 -25.74 32.23 -64.79
C GLU A 440 -26.11 33.45 -65.66
N MET A 441 -26.10 33.23 -66.98
CA MET A 441 -26.75 34.11 -67.95
C MET A 441 -28.26 34.05 -67.70
N GLU A 442 -28.84 35.19 -67.31
CA GLU A 442 -30.28 35.41 -67.39
C GLU A 442 -30.66 36.04 -68.75
N PRO A 443 -31.92 35.84 -69.22
CA PRO A 443 -32.28 35.65 -70.63
C PRO A 443 -32.18 36.86 -71.56
#